data_AF-G0W687-F1
#
_entry.id   AF-G0W687-F1
#
_cell.length_a   1.000
_cell.length_b   1.000
_cell.length_c   1.000
_cell.angle_alpha   90.00
_cell.angle_beta   90.00
_cell.angle_gamma   90.00
#
_symmetry.space_group_name_H-M   'P 1'
#
loop_
_entity.id
_entity.type
_entity.pdbx_description
1 polymer ?
#
loop_
_entity_poly.entity_id
_entity_poly.type
_entity_poly.pdbx_seq_one_letter_code
_entity_poly.pdbx_strand_id
1 'polypeptide(L)'
;MNNNNRIDPISHLITLLRSHSGTIPIETLPAILNNAIYYIPRARSKENLQYLVSSFFQSELWHQLKDPMELQRATQSIFQWKLEISEPIINLNDFFYVWNHSIINCNKWDIIKLSILSGIISTNETFLQLQKQYFLDDSGRVQEMYTTWKQKYFLPIWCQSIHQWNYKPNDKSKSPELDDLVLIYSASQLDDSNMEFLMKNNIPWNFIVESCMKLSIQYITKGNLRDKRNQNDKMLQLNLNQVAKTLMTGIPRCDIRTVSKVLNNYTSVCFDVCTKEVNHGNSEIKYADEYYSNIFIFILLTLKSCLQRSNKYGMIPELWYNQIILCLFYLNFIALDFGTVGFQLYDYVYDVTVTGIKMTSNIQFKNNGMSYYEDIINNLKGNIWLNDNGFANKINKSKMTFFLIFLQKTLPGLDGITGTFYNETITPLEYLCFEENNKDETIRDLLHGVILSVFDNIRFVSGTGLLIWQADHLLRYINLCYDQYHNKNNLSEKQLLIIIQTLGPKSVFLRTFNRDLTGELLHLTYLRVINCSPNEVEQQKTFIKCIIFLLSFTDDRYMCDWLDNIRELILKTKLDKKQYNELLHLLWNVISDIKSGTAIKWWYMHKESLRSKL
;
A
#
# COMPACT_ATOMS: atom_id res chain seq x y z
N MET A 1 0.75 19.13 -73.24
CA MET A 1 0.04 19.84 -72.15
C MET A 1 -0.78 18.83 -71.38
N ASN A 2 -0.27 18.32 -70.26
CA ASN A 2 -1.02 17.52 -69.29
C ASN A 2 -0.72 18.14 -67.91
N ASN A 3 -1.63 19.00 -67.45
CA ASN A 3 -1.63 19.49 -66.08
C ASN A 3 -1.99 18.32 -65.17
N ASN A 4 -0.96 17.63 -64.65
CA ASN A 4 -1.12 16.80 -63.48
C ASN A 4 -1.47 17.71 -62.31
N ASN A 5 -2.77 17.84 -62.02
CA ASN A 5 -3.29 18.36 -60.76
C ASN A 5 -2.81 17.44 -59.61
N ARG A 6 -1.55 17.59 -59.20
CA ARG A 6 -1.11 17.10 -57.89
C ARG A 6 -1.81 17.95 -56.86
N ILE A 7 -2.90 17.42 -56.32
CA ILE A 7 -3.61 18.04 -55.19
C ILE A 7 -2.58 18.16 -54.07
N ASP A 8 -2.30 19.39 -53.64
CA ASP A 8 -1.42 19.66 -52.51
C ASP A 8 -1.99 18.96 -51.25
N PRO A 9 -1.25 18.04 -50.60
CA PRO A 9 -1.75 17.28 -49.46
C PRO A 9 -2.24 18.16 -48.31
N ILE A 10 -1.63 19.33 -48.11
CA ILE A 10 -2.03 20.31 -47.10
C ILE A 10 -3.39 20.92 -47.45
N SER A 11 -3.55 21.37 -48.70
CA SER A 11 -4.82 21.90 -49.22
C SER A 11 -5.96 20.88 -49.15
N HIS A 12 -5.67 19.60 -49.45
CA HIS A 12 -6.64 18.52 -49.29
C HIS A 12 -7.02 18.30 -47.83
N LEU A 13 -6.05 18.26 -46.92
CA LEU A 13 -6.30 18.10 -45.48
C LEU A 13 -7.14 19.28 -44.93
N ILE A 14 -6.85 20.51 -45.33
CA ILE A 14 -7.66 21.69 -44.97
C ILE A 14 -9.11 21.51 -45.45
N THR A 15 -9.30 21.03 -46.68
CA THR A 15 -10.63 20.79 -47.24
C THR A 15 -11.40 19.73 -46.45
N LEU A 16 -10.72 18.64 -46.07
CA LEU A 16 -11.31 17.61 -45.21
C LEU A 16 -11.68 18.19 -43.84
N LEU A 17 -10.77 18.91 -43.17
CA LEU A 17 -11.02 19.49 -41.84
C LEU A 17 -12.17 20.49 -41.81
N ARG A 18 -12.46 21.15 -42.94
CA ARG A 18 -13.59 22.09 -43.10
C ARG A 18 -14.90 21.42 -43.53
N SER A 19 -14.87 20.13 -43.84
CA SER A 19 -16.08 19.41 -44.22
C SER A 19 -17.01 19.20 -43.03
N HIS A 20 -18.30 19.04 -43.30
CA HIS A 20 -19.30 18.83 -42.26
C HIS A 20 -19.24 17.39 -41.76
N SER A 21 -19.50 17.19 -40.46
CA SER A 21 -19.46 15.88 -39.80
C SER A 21 -20.18 14.79 -40.62
N GLY A 22 -21.39 15.02 -41.12
CA GLY A 22 -22.15 14.02 -41.89
C GLY A 22 -21.55 13.57 -43.23
N THR A 23 -20.48 14.20 -43.72
CA THR A 23 -19.89 13.90 -45.05
C THR A 23 -18.73 12.92 -45.01
N ILE A 24 -18.10 12.73 -43.85
CA ILE A 24 -16.90 11.89 -43.69
C ILE A 24 -17.25 10.66 -42.83
N PRO A 25 -16.93 9.42 -43.28
CA PRO A 25 -17.12 8.22 -42.48
C PRO A 25 -16.25 8.22 -41.21
N ILE A 26 -16.80 7.78 -40.08
CA ILE A 26 -16.12 7.76 -38.77
C ILE A 26 -14.81 6.96 -38.82
N GLU A 27 -14.74 5.91 -39.63
CA GLU A 27 -13.56 5.05 -39.79
C GLU A 27 -12.36 5.79 -40.39
N THR A 28 -12.58 6.93 -41.05
CA THR A 28 -11.53 7.74 -41.68
C THR A 28 -10.95 8.80 -40.74
N LEU A 29 -11.61 9.10 -39.62
CA LEU A 29 -11.18 10.12 -38.65
C LEU A 29 -9.77 9.88 -38.09
N PRO A 30 -9.36 8.64 -37.72
CA PRO A 30 -8.00 8.39 -37.25
C PRO A 30 -6.93 8.73 -38.28
N ALA A 31 -7.20 8.50 -39.56
CA ALA A 31 -6.27 8.83 -40.64
C ALA A 31 -6.15 10.36 -40.84
N ILE A 32 -7.27 11.09 -40.77
CA ILE A 32 -7.28 12.56 -40.83
C ILE A 32 -6.51 13.15 -39.64
N LEU A 33 -6.73 12.61 -38.44
CA LEU A 33 -6.05 13.04 -37.22
C LEU A 33 -4.53 12.79 -37.31
N ASN A 34 -4.10 11.61 -37.75
CA ASN A 34 -2.68 11.30 -37.95
C ASN A 34 -2.03 12.21 -39.00
N ASN A 35 -2.73 12.52 -40.09
CA ASN A 35 -2.23 13.48 -41.07
C ASN A 35 -2.10 14.89 -40.49
N ALA A 36 -3.05 15.33 -39.65
CA ALA A 36 -2.93 16.61 -38.95
C ALA A 36 -1.70 16.64 -38.02
N ILE A 37 -1.47 15.56 -37.25
CA ILE A 37 -0.28 15.41 -36.40
C ILE A 37 1.01 15.49 -37.22
N TYR A 38 1.02 14.91 -38.42
CA TYR A 38 2.19 14.91 -39.29
C TYR A 38 2.45 16.28 -39.96
N TYR A 39 1.42 16.91 -40.52
CA TYR A 39 1.58 18.09 -41.38
C TYR A 39 1.60 19.43 -40.62
N ILE A 40 0.85 19.58 -39.52
CA ILE A 40 0.80 20.84 -38.76
C ILE A 40 2.20 21.27 -38.26
N PRO A 41 3.00 20.43 -37.57
CA PRO A 41 4.32 20.87 -37.09
C PRO A 41 5.33 21.12 -38.23
N ARG A 42 5.09 20.58 -39.43
CA ARG A 42 5.96 20.68 -40.62
C ARG A 42 5.50 21.70 -41.66
N ALA A 43 4.51 22.53 -41.33
CA ALA A 43 4.07 23.59 -42.23
C ALA A 43 5.26 24.46 -42.64
N ARG A 44 5.40 24.71 -43.94
CA ARG A 44 6.54 25.46 -44.51
C ARG A 44 6.30 26.97 -44.62
N SER A 45 5.03 27.40 -44.61
CA SER A 45 4.65 28.82 -44.64
C SER A 45 3.72 29.14 -43.48
N LYS A 46 3.84 30.37 -42.96
CA LYS A 46 3.00 30.87 -41.85
C LYS A 46 1.51 30.89 -42.24
N GLU A 47 1.20 31.23 -43.50
CA GLU A 47 -0.16 31.21 -44.03
C GLU A 47 -0.76 29.80 -44.03
N ASN A 48 -0.03 28.79 -44.52
CA ASN A 48 -0.50 27.40 -44.51
C ASN A 48 -0.68 26.89 -43.09
N LEU A 49 0.23 27.24 -42.18
CA LEU A 49 0.08 26.92 -40.76
C LEU A 49 -1.19 27.56 -40.19
N GLN A 50 -1.45 28.82 -40.50
CA GLN A 50 -2.64 29.54 -40.03
C GLN A 50 -3.93 28.87 -40.52
N TYR A 51 -4.01 28.51 -41.81
CA TYR A 51 -5.16 27.80 -42.35
C TYR A 51 -5.32 26.40 -41.78
N LEU A 52 -4.22 25.66 -41.59
CA LEU A 52 -4.25 24.31 -40.99
C LEU A 52 -4.73 24.36 -39.55
N VAL A 53 -4.12 25.22 -38.71
CA VAL A 53 -4.45 25.35 -37.29
C VAL A 53 -5.88 25.86 -37.13
N SER A 54 -6.31 26.87 -37.90
CA SER A 54 -7.68 27.36 -37.82
C SER A 54 -8.70 26.30 -38.22
N SER A 55 -8.42 25.53 -39.27
CA SER A 55 -9.32 24.49 -39.78
C SER A 55 -9.35 23.29 -38.83
N PHE A 56 -8.21 22.92 -38.24
CA PHE A 56 -8.12 21.88 -37.22
C PHE A 56 -8.89 22.30 -35.96
N PHE A 57 -8.68 23.51 -35.46
CA PHE A 57 -9.25 23.97 -34.19
C PHE A 57 -10.76 24.23 -34.26
N GLN A 58 -11.31 24.57 -35.43
CA GLN A 58 -12.74 24.81 -35.64
C GLN A 58 -13.46 23.65 -36.35
N SER A 59 -12.82 22.50 -36.54
CA SER A 59 -13.41 21.38 -37.28
C SER A 59 -14.60 20.78 -36.53
N GLU A 60 -15.73 20.61 -37.24
CA GLU A 60 -16.91 19.91 -36.70
C GLU A 60 -16.73 18.38 -36.71
N LEU A 61 -15.76 17.86 -37.47
CA LEU A 61 -15.49 16.43 -37.56
C LEU A 61 -15.19 15.82 -36.19
N TRP A 62 -14.57 16.60 -35.32
CA TRP A 62 -14.16 16.15 -34.00
C TRP A 62 -15.34 15.79 -33.09
N HIS A 63 -16.53 16.34 -33.33
CA HIS A 63 -17.74 15.97 -32.57
C HIS A 63 -18.19 14.52 -32.79
N GLN A 64 -17.66 13.87 -33.83
CA GLN A 64 -17.93 12.45 -34.09
C GLN A 64 -16.99 11.52 -33.34
N LEU A 65 -15.91 12.05 -32.76
CA LEU A 65 -15.01 11.27 -31.93
C LEU A 65 -15.74 10.88 -30.65
N LYS A 66 -15.71 9.59 -30.34
CA LYS A 66 -16.30 9.05 -29.10
C LYS A 66 -15.53 9.49 -27.85
N ASP A 67 -14.24 9.79 -27.99
CA ASP A 67 -13.34 10.12 -26.88
C ASP A 67 -12.58 11.44 -27.17
N PRO A 68 -12.87 12.52 -26.43
CA PRO A 68 -12.14 13.79 -26.53
C PRO A 68 -10.63 13.68 -26.23
N MET A 69 -10.18 12.64 -25.53
CA MET A 69 -8.76 12.45 -25.17
C MET A 69 -7.86 12.13 -26.38
N GLU A 70 -8.43 11.61 -27.48
CA GLU A 70 -7.66 11.41 -28.72
C GLU A 70 -7.12 12.73 -29.27
N LEU A 71 -7.91 13.80 -29.19
CA LEU A 71 -7.50 15.14 -29.62
C LEU A 71 -6.47 15.75 -28.69
N GLN A 72 -6.58 15.48 -27.39
CA GLN A 72 -5.57 15.90 -26.43
C GLN A 72 -4.20 15.29 -26.80
N ARG A 73 -4.15 14.00 -27.10
CA ARG A 73 -2.88 13.36 -27.50
C ARG A 73 -2.40 13.82 -28.85
N ALA A 74 -3.31 14.01 -29.80
CA ALA A 74 -2.95 14.52 -31.12
C ALA A 74 -2.26 15.89 -31.01
N THR A 75 -2.82 16.78 -30.19
CA THR A 75 -2.28 18.13 -30.00
C THR A 75 -1.01 18.14 -29.16
N GLN A 76 -0.92 17.30 -28.13
CA GLN A 76 0.34 17.02 -27.43
C GLN A 76 1.42 16.55 -28.42
N SER A 77 1.08 15.63 -29.32
CA SER A 77 2.00 15.10 -30.35
C SER A 77 2.40 16.16 -31.36
N ILE A 78 1.48 17.02 -31.79
CA ILE A 78 1.77 18.17 -32.67
C ILE A 78 2.83 19.07 -32.04
N PHE A 79 2.64 19.45 -30.77
CA PHE A 79 3.56 20.33 -30.07
C PHE A 79 4.90 19.65 -29.78
N GLN A 80 4.87 18.39 -29.34
CA GLN A 80 6.08 17.62 -29.09
C GLN A 80 6.90 17.44 -30.38
N TRP A 81 6.26 17.11 -31.49
CA TRP A 81 6.94 17.03 -32.79
C TRP A 81 7.51 18.37 -33.23
N LYS A 82 6.82 19.49 -32.96
CA LYS A 82 7.35 20.81 -33.25
C LYS A 82 8.60 21.14 -32.42
N LEU A 83 8.59 20.76 -31.14
CA LEU A 83 9.66 21.06 -30.19
C LEU A 83 10.89 20.15 -30.37
N GLU A 84 10.70 18.86 -30.64
CA GLU A 84 11.76 17.85 -30.59
C GLU A 84 12.24 17.39 -31.98
N ILE A 85 11.37 17.41 -33.01
CA ILE A 85 11.60 16.65 -34.25
C ILE A 85 11.62 17.52 -35.51
N SER A 86 10.71 18.48 -35.62
CA SER A 86 10.47 19.17 -36.88
C SER A 86 11.61 20.11 -37.27
N GLU A 87 11.90 20.18 -38.58
CA GLU A 87 12.86 21.15 -39.11
C GLU A 87 12.41 22.60 -38.81
N PRO A 88 13.32 23.53 -38.47
CA PRO A 88 13.01 24.88 -38.04
C PRO A 88 12.67 25.81 -39.21
N ILE A 89 11.76 25.42 -40.10
CA ILE A 89 11.36 26.22 -41.26
C ILE A 89 10.52 27.44 -40.82
N ILE A 90 9.56 27.21 -39.93
CA ILE A 90 8.86 28.28 -39.20
C ILE A 90 9.47 28.34 -37.79
N ASN A 91 9.89 29.53 -37.38
CA ASN A 91 10.44 29.73 -36.03
C ASN A 91 9.38 29.38 -34.96
N LEU A 92 9.86 29.08 -33.75
CA LEU A 92 8.99 28.61 -32.67
C LEU A 92 7.93 29.67 -32.29
N ASN A 93 8.34 30.94 -32.25
CA ASN A 93 7.48 32.06 -31.89
C ASN A 93 6.27 32.22 -32.84
N ASP A 94 6.48 32.13 -34.15
CA ASP A 94 5.42 32.20 -35.16
C ASP A 94 4.47 31.01 -35.06
N PHE A 95 5.00 29.82 -34.77
CA PHE A 95 4.17 28.63 -34.57
C PHE A 95 3.23 28.82 -33.38
N PHE A 96 3.76 29.24 -32.23
CA PHE A 96 2.98 29.50 -31.03
C PHE A 96 2.00 30.68 -31.21
N TYR A 97 2.41 31.72 -31.93
CA TYR A 97 1.57 32.88 -32.24
C TYR A 97 0.33 32.50 -33.07
N VAL A 98 0.46 31.60 -34.05
CA VAL A 98 -0.67 31.13 -34.86
C VAL A 98 -1.69 30.36 -34.01
N TRP A 99 -1.22 29.50 -33.10
CA TRP A 99 -2.08 28.82 -32.13
C TRP A 99 -2.75 29.80 -31.17
N ASN A 100 -1.98 30.78 -30.67
CA ASN A 100 -2.49 31.81 -29.79
C ASN A 100 -3.63 32.59 -30.44
N HIS A 101 -3.48 32.98 -31.71
CA HIS A 101 -4.54 33.66 -32.46
C HIS A 101 -5.82 32.82 -32.57
N SER A 102 -5.70 31.51 -32.72
CA SER A 102 -6.87 30.59 -32.80
C SER A 102 -7.57 30.43 -31.44
N ILE A 103 -6.79 30.40 -30.35
CA ILE A 103 -7.30 30.28 -28.97
C ILE A 103 -8.00 31.58 -28.52
N ILE A 104 -7.38 32.74 -28.75
CA ILE A 104 -7.93 34.04 -28.35
C ILE A 104 -9.24 34.34 -29.08
N ASN A 105 -9.32 34.04 -30.38
CA ASN A 105 -10.50 34.29 -31.21
C ASN A 105 -11.58 33.20 -31.09
N CYS A 106 -11.45 32.31 -30.11
CA CYS A 106 -12.42 31.24 -29.89
C CYS A 106 -13.68 31.78 -29.20
N ASN A 107 -14.76 31.92 -29.96
CA ASN A 107 -16.03 32.46 -29.46
C ASN A 107 -16.91 31.43 -28.72
N LYS A 108 -16.66 30.14 -28.93
CA LYS A 108 -17.44 29.03 -28.34
C LYS A 108 -16.50 27.93 -27.89
N TRP A 109 -16.52 27.66 -26.59
CA TRP A 109 -15.74 26.60 -25.95
C TRP A 109 -16.62 25.40 -25.64
N ASP A 110 -16.08 24.23 -25.94
CA ASP A 110 -16.66 22.92 -25.68
C ASP A 110 -15.55 21.97 -25.17
N ILE A 111 -15.94 20.73 -24.89
CA ILE A 111 -15.01 19.72 -24.38
C ILE A 111 -13.88 19.40 -25.36
N ILE A 112 -14.15 19.46 -26.66
CA ILE A 112 -13.21 19.18 -27.75
C ILE A 112 -12.10 20.21 -27.77
N LYS A 113 -12.47 21.50 -27.75
CA LYS A 113 -11.51 22.60 -27.72
C LYS A 113 -10.73 22.65 -26.41
N LEU A 114 -11.36 22.27 -25.30
CA LEU A 114 -10.66 22.07 -24.03
C LEU A 114 -9.65 20.92 -24.09
N SER A 115 -9.98 19.79 -24.73
CA SER A 115 -9.03 18.69 -24.96
C SER A 115 -7.82 19.13 -25.79
N ILE A 116 -8.07 19.86 -26.88
CA ILE A 116 -7.01 20.43 -27.72
C ILE A 116 -6.10 21.33 -26.87
N LEU A 117 -6.68 22.29 -26.16
CA LEU A 117 -5.91 23.23 -25.33
C LEU A 117 -5.16 22.52 -24.19
N SER A 118 -5.75 21.49 -23.59
CA SER A 118 -5.10 20.68 -22.56
C SER A 118 -3.87 19.95 -23.11
N GLY A 119 -3.97 19.40 -24.32
CA GLY A 119 -2.86 18.71 -24.99
C GLY A 119 -1.69 19.65 -25.24
N ILE A 120 -1.99 20.88 -25.66
CA ILE A 120 -0.99 21.95 -25.79
C ILE A 120 -0.35 22.24 -24.41
N ILE A 121 -1.13 22.52 -23.39
CA ILE A 121 -0.60 22.89 -22.06
C ILE A 121 0.26 21.78 -21.46
N SER A 122 -0.08 20.51 -21.72
CA SER A 122 0.68 19.35 -21.21
C SER A 122 2.12 19.27 -21.71
N THR A 123 2.50 19.97 -22.79
CA THR A 123 3.89 20.01 -23.29
C THR A 123 4.75 21.12 -22.68
N ASN A 124 4.23 21.86 -21.69
CA ASN A 124 4.97 22.96 -21.05
C ASN A 124 6.25 22.46 -20.35
N GLU A 125 6.21 21.35 -19.62
CA GLU A 125 7.41 20.80 -18.96
C GLU A 125 8.49 20.42 -19.99
N THR A 126 8.11 19.76 -21.08
CA THR A 126 9.00 19.41 -22.19
C THR A 126 9.64 20.67 -22.78
N PHE A 127 8.83 21.72 -23.03
CA PHE A 127 9.37 23.00 -23.49
C PHE A 127 10.36 23.59 -22.49
N LEU A 128 10.06 23.64 -21.19
CA LEU A 128 10.96 24.18 -20.18
C LEU A 128 12.28 23.38 -20.06
N GLN A 129 12.23 22.06 -20.23
CA GLN A 129 13.42 21.21 -20.27
C GLN A 129 14.28 21.53 -21.49
N LEU A 130 13.68 21.59 -22.68
CA LEU A 130 14.39 21.90 -23.91
C LEU A 130 14.91 23.34 -23.93
N GLN A 131 14.15 24.29 -23.38
CA GLN A 131 14.58 25.69 -23.21
C GLN A 131 15.83 25.79 -22.34
N LYS A 132 15.89 25.03 -21.24
CA LYS A 132 17.08 24.98 -20.37
C LYS A 132 18.30 24.35 -21.05
N GLN A 133 18.08 23.37 -21.93
CA GLN A 133 19.16 22.62 -22.59
C GLN A 133 19.69 23.29 -23.85
N TYR A 134 18.79 23.85 -24.67
CA TYR A 134 19.08 24.30 -26.04
C TYR A 134 18.77 25.77 -26.29
N PHE A 135 18.16 26.48 -25.32
CA PHE A 135 17.80 27.90 -25.43
C PHE A 135 16.99 28.21 -26.70
N LEU A 136 15.79 27.63 -26.78
CA LEU A 136 14.95 27.64 -27.98
C LEU A 136 14.21 28.97 -28.24
N ASP A 137 13.89 29.72 -27.18
CA ASP A 137 13.21 31.01 -27.23
C ASP A 137 13.93 32.05 -26.35
N ASP A 138 14.58 33.01 -27.01
CA ASP A 138 15.30 34.10 -26.34
C ASP A 138 14.35 35.16 -25.77
N SER A 139 13.11 35.21 -26.28
CA SER A 139 12.16 36.29 -25.98
C SER A 139 11.31 36.05 -24.73
N GLY A 140 11.27 34.82 -24.23
CA GLY A 140 10.40 34.39 -23.13
C GLY A 140 8.89 34.34 -23.48
N ARG A 141 8.52 34.70 -24.71
CA ARG A 141 7.12 34.81 -25.14
C ARG A 141 6.41 33.47 -25.15
N VAL A 142 7.10 32.38 -25.49
CA VAL A 142 6.49 31.04 -25.52
C VAL A 142 6.05 30.62 -24.11
N GLN A 143 6.89 30.90 -23.10
CA GLN A 143 6.56 30.62 -21.70
C GLN A 143 5.38 31.48 -21.21
N GLU A 144 5.33 32.75 -21.60
CA GLU A 144 4.20 33.64 -21.31
C GLU A 144 2.90 33.14 -21.97
N MET A 145 2.97 32.61 -23.18
CA MET A 145 1.81 32.02 -23.87
C MET A 145 1.29 30.78 -23.15
N TYR A 146 2.16 29.84 -22.76
CA TYR A 146 1.74 28.70 -21.94
C TYR A 146 1.05 29.12 -20.64
N THR A 147 1.64 30.11 -19.95
CA THR A 147 1.06 30.66 -18.71
C THR A 147 -0.30 31.30 -18.97
N THR A 148 -0.42 32.08 -20.05
CA THR A 148 -1.66 32.75 -20.45
C THR A 148 -2.74 31.76 -20.86
N TRP A 149 -2.42 30.77 -21.69
CA TRP A 149 -3.32 29.70 -22.11
C TRP A 149 -3.86 28.93 -20.91
N LYS A 150 -3.00 28.59 -19.95
CA LYS A 150 -3.40 27.90 -18.73
C LYS A 150 -4.29 28.76 -17.83
N GLN A 151 -3.84 29.98 -17.53
CA GLN A 151 -4.45 30.81 -16.49
C GLN A 151 -5.66 31.62 -16.96
N LYS A 152 -5.65 32.15 -18.18
CA LYS A 152 -6.74 33.01 -18.69
C LYS A 152 -7.79 32.25 -19.47
N TYR A 153 -7.41 31.14 -20.11
CA TYR A 153 -8.32 30.39 -20.99
C TYR A 153 -8.69 29.05 -20.37
N PHE A 154 -7.77 28.09 -20.30
CA PHE A 154 -8.08 26.72 -19.93
C PHE A 154 -8.77 26.60 -18.57
N LEU A 155 -8.12 27.05 -17.48
CA LEU A 155 -8.65 26.86 -16.14
C LEU A 155 -9.99 27.58 -15.89
N PRO A 156 -10.17 28.87 -16.24
CA PRO A 156 -11.45 29.55 -16.07
C PRO A 156 -12.59 28.90 -16.86
N ILE A 157 -12.34 28.55 -18.13
CA ILE A 157 -13.36 27.96 -19.01
C ILE A 157 -13.72 26.55 -18.53
N TRP A 158 -12.71 25.75 -18.17
CA TRP A 158 -12.93 24.43 -17.60
C TRP A 158 -13.71 24.50 -16.27
N CYS A 159 -13.36 25.44 -15.38
CA CYS A 159 -14.11 25.65 -14.14
C CYS A 159 -15.57 26.03 -14.45
N GLN A 160 -15.82 26.91 -15.42
CA GLN A 160 -17.17 27.27 -15.83
C GLN A 160 -17.95 26.06 -16.34
N SER A 161 -17.33 25.21 -17.17
CA SER A 161 -17.95 23.98 -17.68
C SER A 161 -18.36 23.03 -16.55
N ILE A 162 -17.52 22.87 -15.52
CA ILE A 162 -17.87 22.03 -14.36
C ILE A 162 -18.93 22.67 -13.47
N HIS A 163 -18.92 23.99 -13.29
CA HIS A 163 -19.96 24.66 -12.50
C HIS A 163 -21.32 24.58 -13.18
N GLN A 164 -21.39 24.72 -14.51
CA GLN A 164 -22.64 24.50 -15.27
C GLN A 164 -23.22 23.10 -15.05
N TRP A 165 -22.34 22.13 -14.89
CA TRP A 165 -22.66 20.76 -14.53
C TRP A 165 -23.27 20.61 -13.12
N ASN A 166 -22.71 21.32 -12.14
CA ASN A 166 -23.17 21.30 -10.74
C ASN A 166 -24.64 21.78 -10.59
N TYR A 167 -25.12 22.68 -11.45
CA TYR A 167 -26.50 23.16 -11.42
C TYR A 167 -27.54 22.17 -11.99
N LYS A 168 -27.13 21.05 -12.60
CA LYS A 168 -28.03 20.02 -13.17
C LYS A 168 -27.66 18.58 -12.76
N PRO A 169 -27.65 18.24 -11.46
CA PRO A 169 -27.12 16.96 -10.96
C PRO A 169 -27.97 15.72 -11.31
N ASN A 170 -29.25 15.89 -11.67
CA ASN A 170 -30.17 14.76 -11.91
C ASN A 170 -30.11 14.19 -13.34
N ASP A 171 -29.34 14.77 -14.25
CA ASP A 171 -29.25 14.32 -15.64
C ASP A 171 -28.19 13.22 -15.79
N LYS A 172 -28.56 11.98 -15.43
CA LYS A 172 -27.69 10.80 -15.55
C LYS A 172 -27.17 10.54 -16.97
N SER A 173 -27.84 11.08 -18.01
CA SER A 173 -27.48 10.88 -19.42
C SER A 173 -26.16 11.54 -19.80
N LYS A 174 -25.73 12.57 -19.05
CA LYS A 174 -24.52 13.33 -19.38
C LYS A 174 -23.28 12.89 -18.60
N SER A 175 -23.40 11.95 -17.64
CA SER A 175 -22.30 11.59 -16.74
C SER A 175 -20.93 11.29 -17.39
N PRO A 176 -20.84 10.78 -18.64
CA PRO A 176 -19.57 10.62 -19.34
C PRO A 176 -18.81 11.92 -19.59
N GLU A 177 -19.50 13.03 -19.90
CA GLU A 177 -18.85 14.32 -20.22
C GLU A 177 -18.12 14.92 -19.02
N LEU A 178 -18.62 14.67 -17.80
CA LEU A 178 -17.93 15.09 -16.57
C LEU A 178 -16.64 14.29 -16.35
N ASP A 179 -16.69 12.99 -16.58
CA ASP A 179 -15.53 12.11 -16.45
C ASP A 179 -14.45 12.49 -17.48
N ASP A 180 -14.85 12.82 -18.72
CA ASP A 180 -13.97 13.34 -19.76
C ASP A 180 -13.36 14.70 -19.38
N LEU A 181 -14.16 15.64 -18.85
CA LEU A 181 -13.64 16.93 -18.37
C LEU A 181 -12.59 16.75 -17.26
N VAL A 182 -12.81 15.81 -16.35
CA VAL A 182 -11.88 15.50 -15.26
C VAL A 182 -10.61 14.82 -15.78
N LEU A 183 -10.72 13.93 -16.78
CA LEU A 183 -9.55 13.34 -17.45
C LEU A 183 -8.71 14.39 -18.18
N ILE A 184 -9.35 15.30 -18.93
CA ILE A 184 -8.70 16.42 -19.62
C ILE A 184 -7.91 17.28 -18.63
N TYR A 185 -8.51 17.59 -17.48
CA TYR A 185 -7.84 18.34 -16.43
C TYR A 185 -6.69 17.57 -15.78
N SER A 186 -6.92 16.30 -15.44
CA SER A 186 -5.91 15.44 -14.81
C SER A 186 -4.65 15.36 -15.66
N ALA A 187 -4.82 15.27 -16.98
CA ALA A 187 -3.72 15.19 -17.94
C ALA A 187 -2.99 16.54 -18.18
N SER A 188 -3.57 17.67 -17.79
CA SER A 188 -2.98 19.01 -17.99
C SER A 188 -1.87 19.40 -16.99
N GLN A 189 -1.53 18.51 -16.05
CA GLN A 189 -0.50 18.65 -15.00
C GLN A 189 -0.49 20.00 -14.26
N LEU A 190 -0.94 20.02 -13.01
CA LEU A 190 -0.76 21.17 -12.13
C LEU A 190 0.52 21.00 -11.33
N ASP A 191 1.48 21.89 -11.57
CA ASP A 191 2.55 22.13 -10.61
C ASP A 191 1.97 22.67 -9.31
N ASP A 192 2.39 22.09 -8.18
CA ASP A 192 2.05 22.55 -6.83
C ASP A 192 2.53 23.98 -6.54
N SER A 193 3.34 24.58 -7.41
CA SER A 193 3.86 25.95 -7.28
C SER A 193 2.81 27.06 -7.44
N ASN A 194 1.60 26.75 -7.93
CA ASN A 194 0.53 27.73 -8.19
C ASN A 194 -0.63 27.67 -7.17
N MET A 195 -0.33 27.46 -5.89
CA MET A 195 -1.32 27.32 -4.82
C MET A 195 -2.27 28.50 -4.66
N GLU A 196 -1.75 29.72 -4.78
CA GLU A 196 -2.55 30.96 -4.69
C GLU A 196 -3.53 31.08 -5.88
N PHE A 197 -3.10 30.65 -7.05
CA PHE A 197 -3.92 30.65 -8.27
C PHE A 197 -5.06 29.61 -8.20
N LEU A 198 -4.81 28.43 -7.65
CA LEU A 198 -5.85 27.40 -7.48
C LEU A 198 -6.94 27.84 -6.49
N MET A 199 -6.58 28.58 -5.44
CA MET A 199 -7.54 29.14 -4.49
C MET A 199 -8.42 30.23 -5.13
N LYS A 200 -7.85 31.04 -6.03
CA LYS A 200 -8.57 32.14 -6.69
C LYS A 200 -9.66 31.66 -7.67
N ASN A 201 -9.55 30.46 -8.22
CA ASN A 201 -10.45 29.94 -9.26
C ASN A 201 -11.61 29.08 -8.74
N ASN A 202 -11.82 28.95 -7.42
CA ASN A 202 -12.92 28.18 -6.82
C ASN A 202 -13.08 26.77 -7.42
N ILE A 203 -11.98 26.03 -7.54
CA ILE A 203 -12.00 24.69 -8.14
C ILE A 203 -12.89 23.76 -7.30
N PRO A 204 -13.88 23.08 -7.90
CA PRO A 204 -14.84 22.24 -7.20
C PRO A 204 -14.24 20.86 -6.86
N TRP A 205 -13.27 20.82 -5.94
CA TRP A 205 -12.48 19.63 -5.59
C TRP A 205 -13.31 18.40 -5.22
N ASN A 206 -14.44 18.57 -4.52
CA ASN A 206 -15.34 17.46 -4.19
C ASN A 206 -15.81 16.71 -5.44
N PHE A 207 -16.22 17.41 -6.50
CA PHE A 207 -16.71 16.79 -7.73
C PHE A 207 -15.59 16.09 -8.50
N ILE A 208 -14.41 16.72 -8.55
CA ILE A 208 -13.23 16.15 -9.21
C ILE A 208 -12.85 14.84 -8.54
N VAL A 209 -12.76 14.82 -7.20
CA VAL A 209 -12.41 13.62 -6.44
C VAL A 209 -13.46 12.53 -6.60
N GLU A 210 -14.76 12.86 -6.61
CA GLU A 210 -15.82 11.88 -6.84
C GLU A 210 -15.77 11.26 -8.25
N SER A 211 -15.49 12.05 -9.28
CA SER A 211 -15.34 11.56 -10.65
C SER A 211 -14.05 10.74 -10.82
N CYS A 212 -12.91 11.19 -10.29
CA CYS A 212 -11.68 10.39 -10.30
C CYS A 212 -11.85 9.06 -9.54
N MET A 213 -12.58 9.06 -8.42
CA MET A 213 -12.95 7.84 -7.71
C MET A 213 -13.82 6.93 -8.59
N LYS A 214 -14.84 7.47 -9.25
CA LYS A 214 -15.68 6.69 -10.18
C LYS A 214 -14.86 6.06 -11.31
N LEU A 215 -13.95 6.82 -11.92
CA LEU A 215 -13.01 6.33 -12.93
C LEU A 215 -12.11 5.20 -12.37
N SER A 216 -11.57 5.38 -11.16
CA SER A 216 -10.75 4.32 -10.53
C SER A 216 -11.55 3.04 -10.27
N ILE A 217 -12.81 3.14 -9.86
CA ILE A 217 -13.69 1.99 -9.63
C ILE A 217 -14.02 1.30 -10.95
N GLN A 218 -14.24 2.07 -12.03
CA GLN A 218 -14.42 1.51 -13.37
C GLN A 218 -13.19 0.71 -13.80
N TYR A 219 -11.98 1.23 -13.58
CA TYR A 219 -10.74 0.51 -13.86
C TYR A 219 -10.66 -0.82 -13.07
N ILE A 220 -10.92 -0.78 -11.76
CA ILE A 220 -10.84 -1.95 -10.88
C ILE A 220 -11.89 -3.02 -11.22
N THR A 221 -13.10 -2.61 -11.62
CA THR A 221 -14.22 -3.54 -11.85
C THR A 221 -14.28 -4.07 -13.28
N LYS A 222 -13.95 -3.25 -14.28
CA LYS A 222 -14.07 -3.56 -15.71
C LYS A 222 -12.75 -3.81 -16.42
N GLY A 223 -11.64 -3.33 -15.86
CA GLY A 223 -10.32 -3.35 -16.49
C GLY A 223 -9.61 -4.71 -16.51
N ASN A 224 -10.30 -5.80 -16.12
CA ASN A 224 -9.69 -7.13 -16.14
C ASN A 224 -9.34 -7.48 -17.61
N LEU A 225 -8.04 -7.41 -17.93
CA LEU A 225 -7.44 -7.59 -19.26
C LEU A 225 -7.80 -8.92 -19.96
N ARG A 226 -8.47 -9.83 -19.25
CA ARG A 226 -8.92 -11.12 -19.75
C ARG A 226 -10.11 -11.01 -20.72
N ASP A 227 -10.91 -9.94 -20.64
CA ASP A 227 -11.96 -9.67 -21.61
C ASP A 227 -11.43 -8.76 -22.73
N LYS A 228 -10.92 -9.38 -23.80
CA LYS A 228 -10.50 -8.71 -25.06
C LYS A 228 -11.59 -7.84 -25.72
N ARG A 229 -12.83 -7.88 -25.21
CA ARG A 229 -13.98 -7.11 -25.69
C ARG A 229 -14.05 -5.69 -25.12
N ASN A 230 -13.29 -5.35 -24.07
CA ASN A 230 -13.31 -4.01 -23.45
C ASN A 230 -12.21 -3.10 -23.99
N GLN A 231 -12.18 -2.87 -25.31
CA GLN A 231 -11.23 -1.93 -25.94
C GLN A 231 -11.43 -0.46 -25.52
N ASN A 232 -12.59 -0.13 -24.93
CA ASN A 232 -12.91 1.22 -24.46
C ASN A 232 -12.12 1.65 -23.19
N ASP A 233 -11.47 0.73 -22.45
CA ASP A 233 -10.74 1.04 -21.21
C ASP A 233 -9.24 1.33 -21.41
N LYS A 234 -8.73 1.24 -22.65
CA LYS A 234 -7.30 1.44 -22.97
C LYS A 234 -6.83 2.86 -22.64
N MET A 235 -7.72 3.85 -22.71
CA MET A 235 -7.37 5.24 -22.48
C MET A 235 -7.33 5.62 -21.00
N LEU A 236 -8.20 5.03 -20.18
CA LEU A 236 -8.14 5.13 -18.72
C LEU A 236 -6.87 4.47 -18.19
N GLN A 237 -6.49 3.32 -18.73
CA GLN A 237 -5.22 2.65 -18.44
C GLN A 237 -4.01 3.57 -18.68
N LEU A 238 -3.96 4.24 -19.84
CA LEU A 238 -2.86 5.15 -20.19
C LEU A 238 -2.80 6.40 -19.31
N ASN A 239 -3.93 6.81 -18.72
CA ASN A 239 -4.02 8.03 -17.91
C ASN A 239 -4.16 7.77 -16.39
N LEU A 240 -4.04 6.53 -15.95
CA LEU A 240 -4.28 6.12 -14.56
C LEU A 240 -3.39 6.91 -13.58
N ASN A 241 -2.14 7.14 -13.95
CA ASN A 241 -1.17 7.90 -13.15
C ASN A 241 -1.59 9.36 -12.96
N GLN A 242 -2.13 10.01 -14.01
CA GLN A 242 -2.62 11.38 -13.92
C GLN A 242 -3.88 11.48 -13.05
N VAL A 243 -4.78 10.50 -13.15
CA VAL A 243 -5.97 10.43 -12.28
C VAL A 243 -5.54 10.23 -10.81
N ALA A 244 -4.57 9.35 -10.55
CA ALA A 244 -4.01 9.15 -9.22
C ALA A 244 -3.42 10.45 -8.64
N LYS A 245 -2.57 11.14 -9.41
CA LYS A 245 -2.00 12.44 -9.02
C LYS A 245 -3.09 13.47 -8.72
N THR A 246 -4.15 13.51 -9.53
CA THR A 246 -5.27 14.44 -9.33
C THR A 246 -6.04 14.14 -8.06
N LEU A 247 -6.25 12.86 -7.72
CA LEU A 247 -6.83 12.46 -6.44
C LEU A 247 -5.94 12.86 -5.26
N MET A 248 -4.63 12.62 -5.36
CA MET A 248 -3.68 12.99 -4.30
C MET A 248 -3.72 14.48 -4.01
N THR A 249 -3.80 15.31 -5.05
CA THR A 249 -3.94 16.76 -4.91
C THR A 249 -5.34 17.14 -4.43
N GLY A 250 -6.39 16.46 -4.88
CA GLY A 250 -7.77 16.80 -4.56
C GLY A 250 -8.21 16.46 -3.13
N ILE A 251 -7.85 15.28 -2.62
CA ILE A 251 -8.35 14.76 -1.33
C ILE A 251 -8.05 15.67 -0.13
N PRO A 252 -6.84 16.23 0.02
CA PRO A 252 -6.56 17.19 1.08
C PRO A 252 -7.40 18.46 0.98
N ARG A 253 -8.04 18.74 -0.16
CA ARG A 253 -8.80 19.99 -0.42
C ARG A 253 -10.33 19.77 -0.41
N CYS A 254 -10.80 18.53 -0.32
CA CYS A 254 -12.23 18.21 -0.22
C CYS A 254 -12.82 18.47 1.15
N ASP A 255 -14.12 18.26 1.33
CA ASP A 255 -14.72 18.14 2.67
C ASP A 255 -14.57 16.72 3.25
N ILE A 256 -14.89 16.57 4.54
CA ILE A 256 -14.83 15.28 5.25
C ILE A 256 -15.84 14.27 4.67
N ARG A 257 -16.97 14.73 4.13
CA ARG A 257 -18.05 13.87 3.62
C ARG A 257 -17.62 13.17 2.34
N THR A 258 -17.03 13.90 1.40
CA THR A 258 -16.48 13.37 0.15
C THR A 258 -15.36 12.39 0.43
N VAL A 259 -14.42 12.69 1.35
CA VAL A 259 -13.36 11.73 1.71
C VAL A 259 -13.93 10.46 2.34
N SER A 260 -14.94 10.59 3.22
CA SER A 260 -15.62 9.42 3.80
C SER A 260 -16.33 8.57 2.74
N LYS A 261 -16.92 9.21 1.72
CA LYS A 261 -17.53 8.52 0.56
C LYS A 261 -16.48 7.79 -0.27
N VAL A 262 -15.31 8.38 -0.49
CA VAL A 262 -14.17 7.73 -1.16
C VAL A 262 -13.73 6.49 -0.40
N LEU A 263 -13.48 6.61 0.91
CA LEU A 263 -13.07 5.48 1.74
C LEU A 263 -14.13 4.38 1.77
N ASN A 264 -15.41 4.71 1.95
CA ASN A 264 -16.51 3.73 1.89
C ASN A 264 -16.54 2.96 0.57
N ASN A 265 -16.46 3.67 -0.56
CA ASN A 265 -16.49 3.03 -1.87
C ASN A 265 -15.24 2.17 -2.11
N TYR A 266 -14.08 2.60 -1.65
CA TYR A 266 -12.85 1.80 -1.75
C TYR A 266 -12.90 0.56 -0.86
N THR A 267 -13.42 0.65 0.36
CA THR A 267 -13.61 -0.52 1.21
C THR A 267 -14.54 -1.54 0.53
N SER A 268 -15.66 -1.08 -0.06
CA SER A 268 -16.58 -1.95 -0.82
C SER A 268 -15.89 -2.58 -2.03
N VAL A 269 -15.18 -1.80 -2.83
CA VAL A 269 -14.54 -2.30 -4.06
C VAL A 269 -13.37 -3.22 -3.75
N CYS A 270 -12.58 -2.95 -2.71
CA CYS A 270 -11.54 -3.88 -2.26
C CYS A 270 -12.14 -5.20 -1.78
N PHE A 271 -13.26 -5.15 -1.04
CA PHE A 271 -14.00 -6.34 -0.66
C PHE A 271 -14.50 -7.10 -1.89
N ASP A 272 -15.11 -6.44 -2.86
CA ASP A 272 -15.62 -7.06 -4.09
C ASP A 272 -14.50 -7.73 -4.91
N VAL A 273 -13.35 -7.06 -5.03
CA VAL A 273 -12.15 -7.65 -5.68
C VAL A 273 -11.69 -8.88 -4.91
N CYS A 274 -11.55 -8.77 -3.59
CA CYS A 274 -11.11 -9.86 -2.75
C CYS A 274 -12.06 -11.06 -2.81
N THR A 275 -13.37 -10.84 -2.70
CA THR A 275 -14.39 -11.90 -2.76
C THR A 275 -14.44 -12.57 -4.14
N LYS A 276 -14.35 -11.77 -5.21
CA LYS A 276 -14.25 -12.27 -6.59
C LYS A 276 -13.05 -13.21 -6.72
N GLU A 277 -11.87 -12.79 -6.28
CA GLU A 277 -10.65 -13.59 -6.40
C GLU A 277 -10.66 -14.82 -5.48
N VAL A 278 -11.28 -14.74 -4.29
CA VAL A 278 -11.46 -15.92 -3.41
C VAL A 278 -12.26 -17.00 -4.12
N ASN A 279 -13.34 -16.61 -4.81
CA ASN A 279 -14.23 -17.53 -5.52
C ASN A 279 -13.61 -18.10 -6.81
N HIS A 280 -12.54 -17.49 -7.35
CA HIS A 280 -11.93 -17.89 -8.63
C HIS A 280 -10.95 -19.07 -8.51
N GLY A 281 -10.61 -19.54 -7.31
CA GLY A 281 -10.02 -20.87 -7.05
C GLY A 281 -8.67 -21.24 -7.70
N ASN A 282 -8.13 -20.44 -8.61
CA ASN A 282 -6.93 -20.79 -9.38
C ASN A 282 -5.65 -20.38 -8.65
N SER A 283 -4.86 -21.37 -8.24
CA SER A 283 -3.58 -21.22 -7.53
C SER A 283 -2.44 -20.65 -8.37
N GLU A 284 -2.62 -20.47 -9.69
CA GLU A 284 -1.56 -20.02 -10.62
C GLU A 284 -1.56 -18.51 -10.91
N ILE A 285 -2.49 -17.74 -10.34
CA ILE A 285 -2.57 -16.30 -10.59
C ILE A 285 -1.44 -15.57 -9.86
N LYS A 286 -0.63 -14.83 -10.61
CA LYS A 286 0.36 -13.88 -10.09
C LYS A 286 -0.31 -12.53 -9.89
N TYR A 287 -0.49 -12.13 -8.63
CA TYR A 287 -1.09 -10.84 -8.29
C TYR A 287 -0.08 -9.69 -8.36
N ALA A 288 1.18 -9.97 -8.71
CA ALA A 288 2.19 -8.97 -9.03
C ALA A 288 2.04 -8.38 -10.45
N ASP A 289 1.15 -8.94 -11.29
CA ASP A 289 0.93 -8.45 -12.66
C ASP A 289 0.51 -6.97 -12.68
N GLU A 290 0.82 -6.28 -13.79
CA GLU A 290 0.65 -4.83 -13.96
C GLU A 290 -0.74 -4.34 -13.53
N TYR A 291 -1.81 -5.08 -13.86
CA TYR A 291 -3.18 -4.74 -13.49
C TYR A 291 -3.38 -4.64 -11.97
N TYR A 292 -3.00 -5.69 -11.22
CA TYR A 292 -3.18 -5.74 -9.77
C TYR A 292 -2.23 -4.79 -9.05
N SER A 293 -1.00 -4.67 -9.55
CA SER A 293 -0.02 -3.71 -9.05
C SER A 293 -0.53 -2.27 -9.20
N ASN A 294 -1.12 -1.92 -10.35
CA ASN A 294 -1.72 -0.61 -10.57
C ASN A 294 -2.89 -0.35 -9.62
N ILE A 295 -3.78 -1.33 -9.41
CA ILE A 295 -4.88 -1.22 -8.42
C ILE A 295 -4.31 -0.93 -7.03
N PHE A 296 -3.32 -1.70 -6.60
CA PHE A 296 -2.73 -1.59 -5.27
C PHE A 296 -2.04 -0.23 -5.05
N ILE A 297 -1.19 0.19 -5.99
CA ILE A 297 -0.51 1.49 -5.92
C ILE A 297 -1.51 2.64 -5.91
N PHE A 298 -2.53 2.60 -6.78
CA PHE A 298 -3.53 3.65 -6.87
C PHE A 298 -4.31 3.82 -5.56
N ILE A 299 -4.75 2.70 -4.99
CA ILE A 299 -5.48 2.71 -3.71
C ILE A 299 -4.56 3.22 -2.60
N LEU A 300 -3.32 2.73 -2.50
CA LEU A 300 -2.36 3.19 -1.48
C LEU A 300 -2.07 4.69 -1.55
N LEU A 301 -1.87 5.25 -2.75
CA LEU A 301 -1.67 6.70 -2.94
C LEU A 301 -2.88 7.50 -2.47
N THR A 302 -4.09 6.99 -2.72
CA THR A 302 -5.34 7.60 -2.25
C THR A 302 -5.45 7.55 -0.74
N LEU A 303 -5.21 6.38 -0.12
CA LEU A 303 -5.25 6.21 1.35
C LEU A 303 -4.21 7.10 2.05
N LYS A 304 -2.98 7.19 1.52
CA LYS A 304 -1.96 8.12 2.01
C LYS A 304 -2.46 9.56 2.00
N SER A 305 -3.12 9.98 0.93
CA SER A 305 -3.63 11.36 0.79
C SER A 305 -4.76 11.64 1.79
N CYS A 306 -5.60 10.65 2.10
CA CYS A 306 -6.61 10.74 3.17
C CYS A 306 -5.95 10.96 4.55
N LEU A 307 -4.86 10.23 4.85
CA LEU A 307 -4.13 10.35 6.11
C LEU A 307 -3.38 11.68 6.24
N GLN A 308 -2.74 12.15 5.16
CA GLN A 308 -1.97 13.40 5.14
C GLN A 308 -2.82 14.66 5.32
N ARG A 309 -4.14 14.56 5.12
CA ARG A 309 -5.10 15.64 5.40
C ARG A 309 -5.03 16.14 6.85
N SER A 310 -4.69 15.26 7.79
CA SER A 310 -4.57 15.59 9.23
C SER A 310 -3.66 16.78 9.50
N ASN A 311 -2.58 16.90 8.73
CA ASN A 311 -1.61 18.00 8.84
C ASN A 311 -2.21 19.39 8.57
N LYS A 312 -3.39 19.47 7.94
CA LYS A 312 -3.99 20.74 7.50
C LYS A 312 -5.33 21.09 8.18
N TYR A 313 -6.13 20.12 8.62
CA TYR A 313 -7.49 20.38 9.14
C TYR A 313 -7.83 19.70 10.49
N GLY A 314 -6.83 19.14 11.19
CA GLY A 314 -7.03 18.56 12.53
C GLY A 314 -7.18 17.04 12.56
N MET A 315 -7.88 16.53 13.58
CA MET A 315 -7.96 15.09 13.90
C MET A 315 -8.66 14.28 12.80
N ILE A 316 -8.11 13.11 12.46
CA ILE A 316 -8.70 12.16 11.51
C ILE A 316 -9.92 11.48 12.15
N PRO A 317 -11.06 11.37 11.46
CA PRO A 317 -12.19 10.57 11.96
C PRO A 317 -11.80 9.12 12.21
N GLU A 318 -12.21 8.56 13.36
CA GLU A 318 -11.86 7.20 13.79
C GLU A 318 -12.24 6.16 12.74
N LEU A 319 -13.43 6.28 12.15
CA LEU A 319 -13.93 5.42 11.09
C LEU A 319 -12.96 5.29 9.89
N TRP A 320 -12.18 6.34 9.59
CA TRP A 320 -11.25 6.31 8.47
C TRP A 320 -10.11 5.31 8.72
N TYR A 321 -9.62 5.21 9.95
CA TYR A 321 -8.59 4.22 10.28
C TYR A 321 -9.11 2.79 10.05
N ASN A 322 -10.37 2.53 10.43
CA ASN A 322 -11.01 1.23 10.17
C ASN A 322 -11.18 0.97 8.66
N GLN A 323 -11.67 1.95 7.90
CA GLN A 323 -11.82 1.78 6.45
C GLN A 323 -10.48 1.54 5.73
N ILE A 324 -9.43 2.26 6.15
CA ILE A 324 -8.08 2.10 5.60
C ILE A 324 -7.52 0.71 5.94
N ILE A 325 -7.66 0.24 7.19
CA ILE A 325 -7.16 -1.09 7.56
C ILE A 325 -7.90 -2.20 6.81
N LEU A 326 -9.21 -2.05 6.58
CA LEU A 326 -9.99 -3.00 5.79
C LEU A 326 -9.55 -3.03 4.32
N CYS A 327 -9.28 -1.88 3.70
CA CYS A 327 -8.73 -1.82 2.35
C CYS A 327 -7.38 -2.57 2.26
N LEU A 328 -6.46 -2.34 3.21
CA LEU A 328 -5.18 -3.03 3.25
C LEU A 328 -5.34 -4.54 3.46
N PHE A 329 -6.25 -4.93 4.36
CA PHE A 329 -6.58 -6.33 4.63
C PHE A 329 -7.10 -7.05 3.37
N TYR A 330 -8.06 -6.45 2.66
CA TYR A 330 -8.63 -7.06 1.46
C TYR A 330 -7.65 -7.13 0.29
N LEU A 331 -6.69 -6.21 0.20
CA LEU A 331 -5.66 -6.20 -0.86
C LEU A 331 -4.36 -6.91 -0.47
N ASN A 332 -4.28 -7.52 0.73
CA ASN A 332 -3.02 -8.09 1.23
C ASN A 332 -2.48 -9.22 0.33
N PHE A 333 -3.34 -9.93 -0.40
CA PHE A 333 -2.92 -10.95 -1.35
C PHE A 333 -2.10 -10.37 -2.52
N ILE A 334 -2.37 -9.12 -2.92
CA ILE A 334 -1.57 -8.37 -3.90
C ILE A 334 -0.26 -7.94 -3.26
N ALA A 335 -0.33 -7.40 -2.03
CA ALA A 335 0.83 -6.91 -1.30
C ALA A 335 1.90 -8.00 -1.08
N LEU A 336 1.49 -9.23 -0.74
CA LEU A 336 2.39 -10.36 -0.56
C LEU A 336 3.10 -10.79 -1.86
N ASP A 337 2.41 -10.71 -3.00
CA ASP A 337 2.98 -11.05 -4.31
C ASP A 337 3.87 -9.93 -4.87
N PHE A 338 3.47 -8.68 -4.65
CA PHE A 338 4.22 -7.50 -5.06
C PHE A 338 5.52 -7.36 -4.26
N GLY A 339 5.49 -7.75 -2.99
CA GLY A 339 6.58 -7.56 -2.03
C GLY A 339 6.48 -6.21 -1.33
N THR A 340 6.32 -6.24 -0.01
CA THR A 340 6.20 -5.02 0.82
C THR A 340 7.52 -4.57 1.43
N VAL A 341 8.56 -5.39 1.39
CA VAL A 341 9.86 -5.09 2.02
C VAL A 341 10.50 -3.89 1.33
N GLY A 342 10.67 -2.80 2.07
CA GLY A 342 11.23 -1.54 1.55
C GLY A 342 10.22 -0.66 0.80
N PHE A 343 8.94 -1.05 0.77
CA PHE A 343 7.90 -0.24 0.14
C PHE A 343 7.36 0.82 1.10
N GLN A 344 8.12 1.92 1.22
CA GLN A 344 7.88 3.03 2.17
C GLN A 344 6.44 3.57 2.16
N LEU A 345 5.78 3.57 1.00
CA LEU A 345 4.38 4.03 0.89
C LEU A 345 3.43 3.14 1.70
N TYR A 346 3.57 1.82 1.58
CA TYR A 346 2.75 0.86 2.31
C TYR A 346 3.02 0.96 3.81
N ASP A 347 4.31 0.97 4.19
CA ASP A 347 4.72 1.07 5.59
C ASP A 347 4.17 2.33 6.26
N TYR A 348 4.26 3.48 5.57
CA TYR A 348 3.69 4.73 6.06
C TYR A 348 2.17 4.65 6.31
N VAL A 349 1.40 4.17 5.32
CA VAL A 349 -0.06 4.08 5.44
C VAL A 349 -0.45 3.12 6.57
N TYR A 350 0.21 1.97 6.65
CA TYR A 350 -0.05 0.96 7.65
C TYR A 350 0.31 1.43 9.07
N ASP A 351 1.51 1.97 9.28
CA ASP A 351 1.98 2.39 10.61
C ASP A 351 1.21 3.60 11.15
N VAL A 352 0.86 4.58 10.30
CA VAL A 352 0.01 5.71 10.70
C VAL A 352 -1.39 5.22 11.10
N THR A 353 -1.95 4.27 10.35
CA THR A 353 -3.27 3.70 10.64
C THR A 353 -3.27 2.90 11.94
N VAL A 354 -2.27 2.02 12.13
CA VAL A 354 -2.09 1.24 13.36
C VAL A 354 -1.92 2.16 14.57
N THR A 355 -1.12 3.22 14.43
CA THR A 355 -0.92 4.21 15.50
C THR A 355 -2.21 4.95 15.82
N GLY A 356 -2.97 5.36 14.80
CA GLY A 356 -4.28 6.00 14.95
C GLY A 356 -5.30 5.11 15.68
N ILE A 357 -5.33 3.82 15.36
CA ILE A 357 -6.18 2.84 16.05
C ILE A 357 -5.78 2.74 17.52
N LYS A 358 -4.49 2.52 17.83
CA LYS A 358 -4.01 2.44 19.23
C LYS A 358 -4.36 3.69 20.03
N MET A 359 -4.10 4.87 19.46
CA MET A 359 -4.42 6.13 20.11
C MET A 359 -5.91 6.25 20.39
N THR A 360 -6.75 5.92 19.41
CA THR A 360 -8.22 5.94 19.56
C THR A 360 -8.71 5.01 20.66
N SER A 361 -8.18 3.78 20.69
CA SER A 361 -8.55 2.76 21.66
C SER A 361 -8.11 3.09 23.09
N ASN A 362 -7.01 3.83 23.24
CA ASN A 362 -6.44 4.19 24.55
C ASN A 362 -7.00 5.50 25.14
N ILE A 363 -7.94 6.19 24.48
CA ILE A 363 -8.53 7.42 25.03
C ILE A 363 -9.42 7.07 26.23
N GLN A 364 -8.86 7.22 27.43
CA GLN A 364 -9.47 6.91 28.73
C GLN A 364 -10.81 7.63 29.00
N PHE A 365 -11.11 8.71 28.29
CA PHE A 365 -12.34 9.50 28.46
C PHE A 365 -13.53 8.99 27.64
N LYS A 366 -13.34 8.00 26.75
CA LYS A 366 -14.43 7.35 26.02
C LYS A 366 -14.67 5.98 26.64
N ASN A 367 -15.82 5.78 27.29
CA ASN A 367 -16.26 4.52 27.91
C ASN A 367 -16.28 3.29 26.95
N ASN A 368 -15.97 3.46 25.66
CA ASN A 368 -16.08 2.48 24.58
C ASN A 368 -14.78 2.30 23.76
N GLY A 369 -13.60 2.71 24.28
CA GLY A 369 -12.33 2.63 23.53
C GLY A 369 -11.93 1.20 23.12
N MET A 370 -12.11 0.23 24.02
CA MET A 370 -11.83 -1.18 23.73
C MET A 370 -12.86 -1.80 22.76
N SER A 371 -14.14 -1.42 22.85
CA SER A 371 -15.16 -1.95 21.94
C SER A 371 -14.89 -1.57 20.48
N TYR A 372 -14.33 -0.37 20.23
CA TYR A 372 -13.88 0.02 18.89
C TYR A 372 -12.81 -0.91 18.33
N TYR A 373 -11.85 -1.34 19.16
CA TYR A 373 -10.80 -2.27 18.74
C TYR A 373 -11.35 -3.68 18.53
N GLU A 374 -12.23 -4.14 19.43
CA GLU A 374 -12.93 -5.43 19.30
C GLU A 374 -13.77 -5.50 18.02
N ASP A 375 -14.47 -4.41 17.66
CA ASP A 375 -15.22 -4.32 16.41
C ASP A 375 -14.32 -4.49 15.17
N ILE A 376 -13.12 -3.91 15.19
CA ILE A 376 -12.14 -4.09 14.10
C ILE A 376 -11.69 -5.55 14.04
N ILE A 377 -11.33 -6.15 15.18
CA ILE A 377 -10.91 -7.54 15.24
C ILE A 377 -12.01 -8.47 14.76
N ASN A 378 -13.23 -8.30 15.23
CA ASN A 378 -14.38 -9.11 14.87
C ASN A 378 -14.69 -9.00 13.37
N ASN A 379 -14.56 -7.80 12.80
CA ASN A 379 -14.69 -7.61 11.36
C ASN A 379 -13.59 -8.34 10.57
N LEU A 380 -12.32 -8.19 10.96
CA LEU A 380 -11.21 -8.87 10.27
C LEU A 380 -11.35 -10.39 10.38
N LYS A 381 -11.60 -10.91 11.58
CA LYS A 381 -11.79 -12.33 11.87
C LYS A 381 -12.99 -12.90 11.11
N GLY A 382 -14.14 -12.23 11.12
CA GLY A 382 -15.36 -12.66 10.44
C GLY A 382 -15.23 -12.72 8.91
N ASN A 383 -14.24 -12.04 8.33
CA ASN A 383 -13.96 -12.04 6.89
C ASN A 383 -12.88 -13.05 6.46
N ILE A 384 -12.40 -13.90 7.38
CA ILE A 384 -11.51 -15.03 7.08
C ILE A 384 -12.37 -16.29 6.95
N TRP A 385 -12.49 -16.81 5.73
CA TRP A 385 -13.25 -18.04 5.48
C TRP A 385 -12.33 -19.27 5.58
N LEU A 386 -12.67 -20.16 6.50
CA LEU A 386 -11.99 -21.44 6.71
C LEU A 386 -12.80 -22.53 6.01
N ASN A 387 -12.11 -23.38 5.24
CA ASN A 387 -12.70 -24.59 4.66
C ASN A 387 -12.18 -25.81 5.43
N ASP A 388 -12.82 -26.97 5.26
CA ASP A 388 -12.49 -28.23 5.96
C ASP A 388 -11.01 -28.68 5.80
N ASN A 389 -10.30 -28.17 4.80
CA ASN A 389 -8.87 -28.43 4.54
C ASN A 389 -7.92 -27.30 5.01
N GLY A 390 -8.36 -26.40 5.90
CA GLY A 390 -7.58 -25.26 6.39
C GLY A 390 -7.63 -24.03 5.46
N PHE A 391 -6.51 -23.31 5.33
CA PHE A 391 -6.39 -22.13 4.47
C PHE A 391 -6.24 -22.51 2.98
N ALA A 392 -7.32 -23.06 2.39
CA ALA A 392 -7.28 -23.68 1.06
C ALA A 392 -6.90 -22.71 -0.10
N ASN A 393 -7.12 -21.40 0.06
CA ASN A 393 -6.79 -20.39 -0.96
C ASN A 393 -5.75 -19.39 -0.43
N LYS A 394 -4.77 -19.06 -1.28
CA LYS A 394 -3.75 -18.02 -1.10
C LYS A 394 -4.30 -16.71 -0.54
N ILE A 395 -5.52 -16.32 -0.92
CA ILE A 395 -6.15 -15.09 -0.45
C ILE A 395 -6.55 -15.19 1.03
N ASN A 396 -7.15 -16.29 1.48
CA ASN A 396 -7.47 -16.48 2.90
C ASN A 396 -6.20 -16.63 3.74
N LYS A 397 -5.15 -17.28 3.21
CA LYS A 397 -3.81 -17.27 3.82
C LYS A 397 -3.29 -15.84 3.98
N SER A 398 -3.44 -14.99 2.96
CA SER A 398 -3.01 -13.59 3.03
C SER A 398 -3.80 -12.79 4.07
N LYS A 399 -5.11 -13.00 4.19
CA LYS A 399 -5.95 -12.35 5.20
C LYS A 399 -5.52 -12.75 6.61
N MET A 400 -5.31 -14.04 6.86
CA MET A 400 -4.83 -14.52 8.15
C MET A 400 -3.44 -13.95 8.48
N THR A 401 -2.53 -13.93 7.50
CA THR A 401 -1.21 -13.31 7.64
C THR A 401 -1.32 -11.84 8.04
N PHE A 402 -2.16 -11.06 7.35
CA PHE A 402 -2.39 -9.65 7.69
C PHE A 402 -2.96 -9.49 9.10
N PHE A 403 -3.96 -10.31 9.45
CA PHE A 403 -4.62 -10.26 10.75
C PHE A 403 -3.65 -10.56 11.90
N LEU A 404 -2.78 -11.57 11.76
CA LEU A 404 -1.78 -11.89 12.77
C LEU A 404 -0.72 -10.78 12.89
N ILE A 405 -0.25 -10.21 11.77
CA ILE A 405 0.68 -9.07 11.81
C ILE A 405 0.02 -7.85 12.48
N PHE A 406 -1.25 -7.61 12.19
CA PHE A 406 -2.03 -6.54 12.81
C PHE A 406 -2.12 -6.74 14.33
N LEU A 407 -2.48 -7.94 14.81
CA LEU A 407 -2.50 -8.26 16.23
C LEU A 407 -1.11 -8.07 16.87
N GLN A 408 -0.06 -8.63 16.25
CA GLN A 408 1.31 -8.53 16.73
C GLN A 408 1.75 -7.07 16.91
N LYS A 409 1.45 -6.20 15.93
CA LYS A 409 1.80 -4.78 16.03
C LYS A 409 0.92 -4.02 17.02
N THR A 410 -0.34 -4.39 17.21
CA THR A 410 -1.30 -3.61 18.01
C THR A 410 -1.28 -3.93 19.49
N LEU A 411 -1.21 -5.21 19.87
CA LEU A 411 -1.34 -5.69 21.26
C LEU A 411 -0.36 -5.08 22.29
N PRO A 412 0.95 -4.88 22.00
CA PRO A 412 1.91 -4.39 23.01
C PRO A 412 1.64 -2.99 23.56
N GLY A 413 0.81 -2.18 22.89
CA GLY A 413 0.58 -0.77 23.22
C GLY A 413 -0.88 -0.41 23.49
N LEU A 414 -1.76 -1.40 23.59
CA LEU A 414 -3.19 -1.20 23.83
C LEU A 414 -3.50 -1.28 25.33
N ASP A 415 -4.20 -0.27 25.83
CA ASP A 415 -4.68 -0.23 27.21
C ASP A 415 -6.06 -0.92 27.30
N GLY A 416 -6.35 -1.59 28.42
CA GLY A 416 -7.65 -2.22 28.66
C GLY A 416 -7.82 -3.66 28.13
N ILE A 417 -6.76 -4.28 27.59
CA ILE A 417 -6.76 -5.70 27.27
C ILE A 417 -6.82 -6.53 28.55
N THR A 418 -7.73 -7.51 28.61
CA THR A 418 -7.93 -8.41 29.75
C THR A 418 -7.60 -9.86 29.39
N GLY A 419 -7.48 -10.72 30.41
CA GLY A 419 -7.35 -12.17 30.19
C GLY A 419 -8.59 -12.78 29.48
N THR A 420 -9.78 -12.21 29.65
CA THR A 420 -10.99 -12.66 28.95
C THR A 420 -10.90 -12.38 27.46
N PHE A 421 -10.45 -11.17 27.07
CA PHE A 421 -10.19 -10.83 25.67
C PHE A 421 -9.23 -11.83 25.02
N TYR A 422 -8.17 -12.22 25.72
CA TYR A 422 -7.23 -13.23 25.22
C TYR A 422 -7.92 -14.57 24.97
N ASN A 423 -8.64 -15.08 25.97
CA ASN A 423 -9.30 -16.38 25.90
C ASN A 423 -10.36 -16.44 24.79
N GLU A 424 -11.02 -15.33 24.49
CA GLU A 424 -12.06 -15.24 23.45
C GLU A 424 -11.50 -14.98 22.05
N THR A 425 -10.37 -14.25 21.96
CA THR A 425 -9.83 -13.78 20.68
C THR A 425 -8.61 -14.57 20.22
N ILE A 426 -7.61 -14.76 21.09
CA ILE A 426 -6.31 -15.35 20.74
C ILE A 426 -6.30 -16.87 20.91
N THR A 427 -6.83 -17.38 22.03
CA THR A 427 -6.86 -18.83 22.28
C THR A 427 -7.54 -19.64 21.16
N PRO A 428 -8.66 -19.21 20.54
CA PRO A 428 -9.23 -19.92 19.40
C PRO A 428 -8.29 -19.97 18.18
N LEU A 429 -7.43 -18.97 18.01
CA LEU A 429 -6.42 -18.95 16.94
C LEU A 429 -5.29 -19.94 17.24
N GLU A 430 -4.92 -20.13 18.51
CA GLU A 430 -3.98 -21.19 18.92
C GLU A 430 -4.47 -22.56 18.50
N TYR A 431 -5.72 -22.89 18.82
CA TYR A 431 -6.31 -24.16 18.41
C TYR A 431 -6.31 -24.31 16.89
N LEU A 432 -6.81 -23.30 16.17
CA LEU A 432 -6.90 -23.34 14.71
C LEU A 432 -5.53 -23.47 14.01
N CYS A 433 -4.53 -22.72 14.46
CA CYS A 433 -3.26 -22.62 13.74
C CYS A 433 -2.24 -23.68 14.15
N PHE A 434 -2.33 -24.24 15.37
CA PHE A 434 -1.43 -25.28 15.87
C PHE A 434 -1.98 -26.71 15.75
N GLU A 435 -3.18 -26.86 15.19
CA GLU A 435 -3.74 -28.15 14.77
C GLU A 435 -2.87 -28.83 13.70
N GLU A 436 -2.85 -30.17 13.72
CA GLU A 436 -1.98 -31.00 12.86
C GLU A 436 -2.23 -30.81 11.36
N ASN A 437 -3.42 -30.33 10.99
CA ASN A 437 -3.80 -30.10 9.60
C ASN A 437 -3.20 -28.80 9.03
N ASN A 438 -2.77 -27.85 9.87
CA ASN A 438 -2.18 -26.60 9.38
C ASN A 438 -0.66 -26.72 9.20
N LYS A 439 -0.24 -26.93 7.94
CA LYS A 439 1.18 -27.08 7.58
C LYS A 439 1.91 -25.75 7.36
N ASP A 440 1.22 -24.62 7.46
CA ASP A 440 1.78 -23.31 7.12
C ASP A 440 2.71 -22.75 8.20
N GLU A 441 4.02 -22.88 7.98
CA GLU A 441 5.06 -22.40 8.89
C GLU A 441 4.95 -20.88 9.14
N THR A 442 4.65 -20.09 8.10
CA THR A 442 4.56 -18.63 8.23
C THR A 442 3.44 -18.20 9.17
N ILE A 443 2.27 -18.86 9.09
CA ILE A 443 1.13 -18.56 9.97
C ILE A 443 1.46 -18.96 11.42
N ARG A 444 2.11 -20.11 11.63
CA ARG A 444 2.53 -20.55 12.97
C ARG A 444 3.53 -19.58 13.60
N ASP A 445 4.53 -19.15 12.84
CA ASP A 445 5.55 -18.19 13.31
C ASP A 445 4.93 -16.84 13.69
N LEU A 446 4.01 -16.34 12.86
CA LEU A 446 3.29 -15.11 13.17
C LEU A 446 2.43 -15.24 14.42
N LEU A 447 1.79 -16.39 14.63
CA LEU A 447 1.01 -16.63 15.83
C LEU A 447 1.89 -16.68 17.10
N HIS A 448 3.06 -17.33 17.03
CA HIS A 448 4.04 -17.23 18.12
C HIS A 448 4.42 -15.77 18.39
N GLY A 449 4.60 -14.97 17.35
CA GLY A 449 4.81 -13.52 17.45
C GLY A 449 3.66 -12.79 18.16
N VAL A 450 2.41 -13.11 17.85
CA VAL A 450 1.22 -12.54 18.51
C VAL A 450 1.20 -12.90 19.99
N ILE A 451 1.43 -14.16 20.35
CA ILE A 451 1.42 -14.60 21.75
C ILE A 451 2.54 -13.90 22.53
N LEU A 452 3.76 -13.83 21.98
CA LEU A 452 4.87 -13.10 22.59
C LEU A 452 4.56 -11.61 22.79
N SER A 453 3.83 -11.00 21.85
CA SER A 453 3.42 -9.59 21.91
C SER A 453 2.43 -9.31 23.05
N VAL A 454 1.61 -10.29 23.44
CA VAL A 454 0.74 -10.18 24.62
C VAL A 454 1.58 -10.03 25.88
N PHE A 455 2.68 -10.79 25.99
CA PHE A 455 3.60 -10.68 27.11
C PHE A 455 4.41 -9.37 27.09
N ASP A 456 4.50 -8.65 25.96
CA ASP A 456 5.11 -7.31 25.92
C ASP A 456 4.20 -6.22 26.50
N ASN A 457 2.89 -6.49 26.65
CA ASN A 457 1.95 -5.58 27.29
C ASN A 457 2.08 -5.66 28.82
N ILE A 458 3.08 -4.97 29.34
CA ILE A 458 3.47 -4.97 30.76
C ILE A 458 2.93 -3.72 31.51
N ARG A 459 2.10 -2.90 30.84
CA ARG A 459 1.61 -1.65 31.43
C ARG A 459 0.59 -1.90 32.54
N PHE A 460 0.83 -1.35 33.72
CA PHE A 460 -0.09 -1.37 34.86
C PHE A 460 -1.50 -0.79 34.56
N VAL A 461 -1.63 0.01 33.49
CA VAL A 461 -2.89 0.62 33.04
C VAL A 461 -3.88 -0.43 32.47
N SER A 462 -3.39 -1.58 31.99
CA SER A 462 -4.22 -2.69 31.48
C SER A 462 -4.88 -3.51 32.61
N GLY A 463 -4.66 -3.13 33.87
CA GLY A 463 -5.22 -3.79 35.05
C GLY A 463 -4.39 -4.99 35.52
N THR A 464 -4.46 -5.28 36.83
CA THR A 464 -3.76 -6.41 37.45
C THR A 464 -4.24 -7.77 36.91
N GLY A 465 -5.46 -7.85 36.39
CA GLY A 465 -6.04 -9.07 35.85
C GLY A 465 -5.30 -9.65 34.64
N LEU A 466 -4.75 -8.81 33.74
CA LEU A 466 -3.95 -9.29 32.62
C LEU A 466 -2.62 -9.88 33.09
N LEU A 467 -1.96 -9.26 34.07
CA LEU A 467 -0.68 -9.71 34.61
C LEU A 467 -0.81 -11.05 35.36
N ILE A 468 -1.90 -11.24 36.12
CA ILE A 468 -2.22 -12.52 36.76
C ILE A 468 -2.45 -13.59 35.68
N TRP A 469 -3.25 -13.29 34.66
CA TRP A 469 -3.48 -14.21 33.56
C TRP A 469 -2.18 -14.55 32.81
N GLN A 470 -1.29 -13.58 32.57
CA GLN A 470 0.02 -13.82 31.94
C GLN A 470 0.88 -14.76 32.79
N ALA A 471 0.91 -14.60 34.12
CA ALA A 471 1.66 -15.48 35.01
C ALA A 471 1.16 -16.93 34.91
N ASP A 472 -0.17 -17.14 34.89
CA ASP A 472 -0.76 -18.46 34.75
C ASP A 472 -0.54 -19.06 33.35
N HIS A 473 -0.65 -18.23 32.30
CA HIS A 473 -0.56 -18.70 30.92
C HIS A 473 0.88 -18.95 30.44
N LEU A 474 1.90 -18.33 31.06
CA LEU A 474 3.30 -18.47 30.66
C LEU A 474 3.76 -19.92 30.67
N LEU A 475 3.48 -20.67 31.74
CA LEU A 475 3.86 -22.08 31.84
C LEU A 475 3.13 -22.94 30.81
N ARG A 476 1.84 -22.67 30.59
CA ARG A 476 1.03 -23.37 29.59
C ARG A 476 1.58 -23.17 28.18
N TYR A 477 1.92 -21.93 27.83
CA TYR A 477 2.45 -21.62 26.51
C TYR A 477 3.84 -22.23 26.28
N ILE A 478 4.74 -22.18 27.27
CA ILE A 478 6.06 -22.79 27.14
C ILE A 478 5.96 -24.32 27.02
N ASN A 479 5.05 -24.95 27.77
CA ASN A 479 4.79 -26.37 27.62
C ASN A 479 4.31 -26.72 26.20
N LEU A 480 3.43 -25.88 25.62
CA LEU A 480 2.99 -26.00 24.24
C LEU A 480 4.15 -25.86 23.24
N CYS A 481 5.06 -24.89 23.42
CA CYS A 481 6.25 -24.75 22.58
C CYS A 481 7.16 -25.99 22.67
N TYR A 482 7.31 -26.59 23.85
CA TYR A 482 8.06 -27.83 24.03
C TYR A 482 7.39 -29.00 23.31
N ASP A 483 6.08 -29.14 23.40
CA ASP A 483 5.35 -30.19 22.67
C ASP A 483 5.44 -29.99 21.15
N GLN A 484 5.41 -28.74 20.66
CA GLN A 484 5.56 -28.45 19.24
C GLN A 484 6.96 -28.72 18.70
N TYR A 485 8.00 -28.45 19.48
CA TYR A 485 9.38 -28.76 19.15
C TYR A 485 9.65 -30.26 19.22
N HIS A 486 9.22 -30.92 20.30
CA HIS A 486 9.56 -32.31 20.60
C HIS A 486 8.68 -33.33 19.87
N ASN A 487 7.36 -33.15 19.92
CA ASN A 487 6.40 -34.16 19.45
C ASN A 487 5.93 -33.89 18.02
N LYS A 488 5.83 -32.61 17.62
CA LYS A 488 5.22 -32.22 16.34
C LYS A 488 6.24 -31.76 15.27
N ASN A 489 7.50 -31.53 15.63
CA ASN A 489 8.53 -30.95 14.74
C ASN A 489 8.06 -29.66 14.02
N ASN A 490 7.15 -28.90 14.63
CA ASN A 490 6.56 -27.70 14.04
C ASN A 490 7.32 -26.42 14.39
N LEU A 491 8.29 -26.53 15.30
CA LEU A 491 9.13 -25.44 15.81
C LEU A 491 10.60 -25.85 15.67
N SER A 492 11.45 -24.96 15.18
CA SER A 492 12.90 -25.17 15.10
C SER A 492 13.61 -24.85 16.41
N GLU A 493 14.82 -25.38 16.60
CA GLU A 493 15.68 -25.05 17.75
C GLU A 493 15.84 -23.53 17.91
N LYS A 494 16.12 -22.81 16.82
CA LYS A 494 16.32 -21.36 16.85
C LYS A 494 15.08 -20.62 17.32
N GLN A 495 13.90 -20.99 16.82
CA GLN A 495 12.63 -20.37 17.23
C GLN A 495 12.35 -20.63 18.71
N LEU A 496 12.55 -21.86 19.20
CA LEU A 496 12.37 -22.19 20.61
C LEU A 496 13.29 -21.37 21.52
N LEU A 497 14.57 -21.24 21.16
CA LEU A 497 15.53 -20.46 21.94
C LEU A 497 15.15 -18.97 21.97
N ILE A 498 14.69 -18.39 20.85
CA ILE A 498 14.22 -17.00 20.79
C ILE A 498 13.00 -16.80 21.70
N ILE A 499 12.04 -17.73 21.69
CA ILE A 499 10.85 -17.68 22.57
C ILE A 499 11.29 -17.66 24.04
N ILE A 500 12.18 -18.56 24.45
CA ILE A 500 12.68 -18.64 25.83
C ILE A 500 13.45 -17.38 26.22
N GLN A 501 14.32 -16.87 25.35
CA GLN A 501 15.05 -15.62 25.59
C GLN A 501 14.13 -14.40 25.71
N THR A 502 13.00 -14.41 24.99
CA THR A 502 12.00 -13.34 25.04
C THR A 502 11.15 -13.40 26.32
N LEU A 503 10.78 -14.61 26.76
CA LEU A 503 9.92 -14.81 27.95
C LEU A 503 10.71 -14.81 29.27
N GLY A 504 11.98 -15.22 29.25
CA GLY A 504 12.84 -15.28 30.43
C GLY A 504 12.87 -13.99 31.25
N PRO A 505 13.20 -12.82 30.66
CA PRO A 505 13.18 -11.54 31.38
C PRO A 505 11.80 -11.18 31.92
N LYS A 506 10.74 -11.52 31.18
CA LYS A 506 9.34 -11.20 31.56
C LYS A 506 8.88 -12.02 32.76
N SER A 507 9.37 -13.26 32.89
CA SER A 507 9.08 -14.10 34.05
C SER A 507 9.54 -13.45 35.37
N VAL A 508 10.66 -12.72 35.38
CA VAL A 508 11.15 -11.99 36.56
C VAL A 508 10.17 -10.92 37.01
N PHE A 509 9.60 -10.18 36.06
CA PHE A 509 8.58 -9.15 36.36
C PHE A 509 7.31 -9.78 36.94
N LEU A 510 6.86 -10.89 36.35
CA LEU A 510 5.66 -11.62 36.76
C LEU A 510 5.81 -12.33 38.13
N ARG A 511 7.03 -12.43 38.69
CA ARG A 511 7.27 -12.94 40.06
C ARG A 511 6.52 -12.17 41.15
N THR A 512 6.15 -10.91 40.86
CA THR A 512 5.32 -10.10 41.76
C THR A 512 3.93 -10.70 41.98
N PHE A 513 3.44 -11.51 41.03
CA PHE A 513 2.12 -12.16 41.06
C PHE A 513 2.22 -13.67 41.32
N ASN A 514 3.22 -14.36 40.78
CA ASN A 514 3.56 -15.76 41.12
C ASN A 514 5.05 -15.87 41.48
N ARG A 515 5.35 -15.97 42.79
CA ARG A 515 6.73 -15.94 43.31
C ARG A 515 7.61 -17.07 42.79
N ASP A 516 7.02 -18.23 42.48
CA ASP A 516 7.73 -19.46 42.13
C ASP A 516 7.84 -19.69 40.62
N LEU A 517 7.26 -18.80 39.80
CA LEU A 517 7.16 -18.93 38.33
C LEU A 517 8.49 -19.26 37.65
N THR A 518 9.60 -18.61 38.03
CA THR A 518 10.93 -18.87 37.46
C THR A 518 11.45 -20.26 37.84
N GLY A 519 11.17 -20.72 39.07
CA GLY A 519 11.55 -22.04 39.54
C GLY A 519 10.73 -23.14 38.89
N GLU A 520 9.41 -22.94 38.79
CA GLU A 520 8.49 -23.82 38.07
C GLU A 520 8.87 -23.96 36.61
N LEU A 521 9.28 -22.86 35.97
CA LEU A 521 9.73 -22.88 34.59
C LEU A 521 11.00 -23.71 34.39
N LEU A 522 12.02 -23.48 35.21
CA LEU A 522 13.26 -24.27 35.19
C LEU A 522 12.98 -25.75 35.45
N HIS A 523 12.10 -26.05 36.40
CA HIS A 523 11.71 -27.41 36.73
C HIS A 523 10.97 -28.08 35.58
N LEU A 524 10.03 -27.38 34.93
CA LEU A 524 9.33 -27.85 33.75
C LEU A 524 10.31 -28.20 32.61
N THR A 525 11.26 -27.30 32.31
CA THR A 525 12.28 -27.56 31.28
C THR A 525 13.18 -28.74 31.67
N TYR A 526 13.58 -28.83 32.94
CA TYR A 526 14.40 -29.93 33.47
C TYR A 526 13.70 -31.28 33.33
N LEU A 527 12.42 -31.37 33.69
CA LEU A 527 11.63 -32.59 33.50
C LEU A 527 11.54 -32.99 32.03
N ARG A 528 11.44 -32.03 31.11
CA ARG A 528 11.45 -32.32 29.67
C ARG A 528 12.78 -32.91 29.21
N VAL A 529 13.94 -32.44 29.71
CA VAL A 529 15.24 -33.07 29.41
C VAL A 529 15.28 -34.52 29.87
N ILE A 530 14.82 -34.80 31.09
CA ILE A 530 14.84 -36.16 31.66
C ILE A 530 13.91 -37.10 30.90
N ASN A 531 12.73 -36.61 30.52
CA ASN A 531 11.71 -37.42 29.86
C ASN A 531 11.99 -37.66 28.37
N CYS A 532 12.96 -36.96 27.76
CA CYS A 532 13.43 -37.28 26.41
C CYS A 532 14.12 -38.64 26.37
N SER A 533 13.88 -39.40 25.31
CA SER A 533 14.52 -40.70 25.10
C SER A 533 16.04 -40.54 24.96
N PRO A 534 16.86 -41.52 25.38
CA PRO A 534 18.32 -41.47 25.26
C PRO A 534 18.85 -41.33 23.82
N ASN A 535 17.98 -41.55 22.82
CA ASN A 535 18.29 -41.44 21.39
C ASN A 535 18.00 -40.04 20.82
N GLU A 536 17.38 -39.14 21.60
CA GLU A 536 16.94 -37.79 21.19
C GLU A 536 17.94 -36.73 21.67
N VAL A 537 19.21 -36.92 21.31
CA VAL A 537 20.34 -36.13 21.83
C VAL A 537 20.23 -34.65 21.45
N GLU A 538 19.75 -34.33 20.25
CA GLU A 538 19.59 -32.94 19.80
C GLU A 538 18.48 -32.20 20.55
N GLN A 539 17.39 -32.89 20.87
CA GLN A 539 16.31 -32.33 21.68
C GLN A 539 16.77 -32.10 23.13
N GLN A 540 17.47 -33.08 23.71
CA GLN A 540 18.08 -32.93 25.04
C GLN A 540 19.06 -31.76 25.08
N LYS A 541 19.93 -31.63 24.06
CA LYS A 541 20.84 -30.49 23.91
C LYS A 541 20.09 -29.16 23.89
N THR A 542 19.03 -29.05 23.10
CA THR A 542 18.24 -27.82 22.97
C THR A 542 17.54 -27.44 24.28
N PHE A 543 16.97 -28.41 24.99
CA PHE A 543 16.37 -28.15 26.30
C PHE A 543 17.41 -27.76 27.37
N ILE A 544 18.62 -28.34 27.32
CA ILE A 544 19.74 -27.90 28.18
C ILE A 544 20.10 -26.44 27.85
N LYS A 545 20.18 -26.05 26.57
CA LYS A 545 20.38 -24.63 26.20
C LYS A 545 19.29 -23.72 26.77
N CYS A 546 18.03 -24.16 26.75
CA CYS A 546 16.92 -23.40 27.33
C CYS A 546 17.12 -23.19 28.84
N ILE A 547 17.51 -24.22 29.59
CA ILE A 547 17.82 -24.11 31.03
C ILE A 547 18.97 -23.13 31.26
N ILE A 548 20.03 -23.21 30.45
CA ILE A 548 21.17 -22.29 30.54
C ILE A 548 20.72 -20.84 30.34
N PHE A 549 19.86 -20.54 29.37
CA PHE A 549 19.34 -19.18 29.18
C PHE A 549 18.44 -18.71 30.32
N LEU A 550 17.63 -19.61 30.89
CA LEU A 550 16.75 -19.29 32.02
C LEU A 550 17.51 -19.03 33.32
N LEU A 551 18.74 -19.56 33.44
CA LEU A 551 19.62 -19.38 34.60
C LEU A 551 19.81 -17.90 34.96
N SER A 552 19.88 -17.02 33.97
CA SER A 552 20.05 -15.57 34.16
C SER A 552 18.94 -14.89 34.95
N PHE A 553 17.80 -15.55 35.10
CA PHE A 553 16.59 -15.00 35.70
C PHE A 553 16.25 -15.64 37.06
N THR A 554 17.08 -16.59 37.52
CA THR A 554 16.91 -17.29 38.79
C THR A 554 17.41 -16.46 39.97
N ASP A 555 16.84 -16.71 41.15
CA ASP A 555 17.33 -16.15 42.41
C ASP A 555 18.72 -16.73 42.76
N ASP A 556 19.65 -15.87 43.16
CA ASP A 556 21.04 -16.25 43.46
C ASP A 556 21.13 -17.35 44.54
N ARG A 557 20.12 -17.41 45.42
CA ARG A 557 19.98 -18.44 46.47
C ARG A 557 19.93 -19.87 45.94
N TYR A 558 19.39 -20.09 44.73
CA TYR A 558 19.25 -21.41 44.11
C TYR A 558 20.25 -21.62 42.97
N MET A 559 21.19 -20.70 42.77
CA MET A 559 22.04 -20.68 41.59
C MET A 559 23.00 -21.87 41.51
N CYS A 560 23.65 -22.21 42.62
CA CYS A 560 24.55 -23.36 42.68
C CYS A 560 23.81 -24.67 42.41
N ASP A 561 22.62 -24.85 42.96
CA ASP A 561 21.81 -26.07 42.78
C ASP A 561 21.44 -26.27 41.30
N TRP A 562 21.03 -25.19 40.62
CA TRP A 562 20.73 -25.25 39.19
C TRP A 562 21.98 -25.46 38.31
N LEU A 563 23.11 -24.87 38.69
CA LEU A 563 24.39 -25.12 38.00
C LEU A 563 24.85 -26.58 38.14
N ASP A 564 24.67 -27.18 39.32
CA ASP A 564 24.94 -28.61 39.53
C ASP A 564 23.99 -29.50 38.74
N ASN A 565 22.71 -29.15 38.66
CA ASN A 565 21.74 -29.85 37.81
C ASN A 565 22.10 -29.77 36.32
N ILE A 566 22.51 -28.59 35.82
CA ILE A 566 22.98 -28.42 34.43
C ILE A 566 24.23 -29.28 34.18
N ARG A 567 25.19 -29.26 35.12
CA ARG A 567 26.39 -30.10 35.03
C ARG A 567 26.02 -31.57 34.93
N GLU A 568 25.13 -32.05 35.80
CA GLU A 568 24.70 -33.44 35.79
C GLU A 568 24.02 -33.82 34.47
N LEU A 569 23.14 -32.98 33.94
CA LEU A 569 22.50 -33.19 32.65
C LEU A 569 23.52 -33.28 31.51
N ILE A 570 24.45 -32.32 31.43
CA ILE A 570 25.52 -32.31 30.42
C ILE A 570 26.38 -33.58 30.51
N LEU A 571 26.66 -34.07 31.72
CA LEU A 571 27.49 -35.25 31.95
C LEU A 571 26.76 -36.57 31.65
N LYS A 572 25.43 -36.62 31.77
CA LYS A 572 24.59 -37.80 31.53
C LYS A 572 24.17 -37.94 30.06
N THR A 573 24.00 -36.83 29.33
CA THR A 573 23.63 -36.86 27.92
C THR A 573 24.79 -37.33 27.05
N LYS A 574 24.52 -38.20 26.06
CA LYS A 574 25.51 -38.74 25.11
C LYS A 574 25.87 -37.73 24.01
N LEU A 575 26.41 -36.56 24.39
CA LEU A 575 26.78 -35.49 23.48
C LEU A 575 28.08 -35.80 22.74
N ASP A 576 28.19 -35.35 21.49
CA ASP A 576 29.47 -35.35 20.79
C ASP A 576 30.43 -34.26 21.34
N LYS A 577 31.72 -34.35 20.99
CA LYS A 577 32.75 -33.40 21.46
C LYS A 577 32.45 -31.95 21.06
N LYS A 578 31.76 -31.72 19.94
CA LYS A 578 31.46 -30.38 19.42
C LYS A 578 30.28 -29.76 20.17
N GLN A 579 29.19 -30.50 20.33
CA GLN A 579 28.01 -30.15 21.10
C GLN A 579 28.34 -29.91 22.58
N TYR A 580 29.22 -30.74 23.16
CA TYR A 580 29.71 -30.57 24.52
C TYR A 580 30.43 -29.23 24.70
N ASN A 581 31.38 -28.91 23.80
CA ASN A 581 32.09 -27.63 23.81
C ASN A 581 31.13 -26.44 23.60
N GLU A 582 30.15 -26.58 22.71
CA GLU A 582 29.15 -25.55 22.45
C GLU A 582 28.34 -25.21 23.71
N LEU A 583 27.87 -26.22 24.45
CA LEU A 583 27.13 -26.01 25.70
C LEU A 583 28.00 -25.41 26.80
N LEU A 584 29.27 -25.82 26.91
CA LEU A 584 30.20 -25.24 27.88
C LEU A 584 30.50 -23.77 27.58
N HIS A 585 30.70 -23.42 26.31
CA HIS A 585 30.88 -22.04 25.90
C HIS A 585 29.63 -21.20 26.19
N LEU A 586 28.44 -21.73 25.90
CA LEU A 586 27.18 -21.05 26.20
C LEU A 586 27.00 -20.83 27.70
N LEU A 587 27.26 -21.87 28.51
CA LEU A 587 27.15 -21.81 29.97
C LEU A 587 28.12 -20.78 30.55
N TRP A 588 29.37 -20.74 30.07
CA TRP A 588 30.33 -19.72 30.48
C TRP A 588 29.86 -18.31 30.14
N ASN A 589 29.39 -18.08 28.91
CA ASN A 589 28.92 -16.76 28.49
C ASN A 589 27.80 -16.26 29.40
N VAL A 590 26.82 -17.12 29.69
CA VAL A 590 25.72 -16.77 30.60
C VAL A 590 26.22 -16.49 32.02
N ILE A 591 27.09 -17.34 32.59
CA ILE A 591 27.66 -17.12 33.93
C ILE A 591 28.44 -15.79 34.00
N SER A 592 29.22 -15.48 32.95
CA SER A 592 29.97 -14.22 32.89
C SER A 592 29.05 -13.00 32.80
N ASP A 593 27.91 -13.13 32.13
CA ASP A 593 26.94 -12.04 31.95
C ASP A 593 26.09 -11.79 33.19
N ILE A 594 25.77 -12.83 33.98
CA ILE A 594 25.01 -12.71 35.24
C ILE A 594 25.78 -11.89 36.30
N LYS A 595 27.12 -11.84 36.22
CA LYS A 595 28.01 -11.14 37.17
C LYS A 595 27.81 -11.55 38.64
N SER A 596 27.25 -12.73 38.89
CA SER A 596 27.11 -13.26 40.25
C SER A 596 28.44 -13.85 40.74
N GLY A 597 28.87 -13.41 41.93
CA GLY A 597 30.08 -13.92 42.57
C GLY A 597 29.98 -15.40 42.96
N THR A 598 28.77 -15.93 43.19
CA THR A 598 28.55 -17.36 43.52
C THR A 598 28.69 -18.23 42.26
N ALA A 599 28.06 -17.83 41.15
CA ALA A 599 28.15 -18.53 39.87
C ALA A 599 29.59 -18.57 39.32
N ILE A 600 30.32 -17.46 39.42
CA ILE A 600 31.73 -17.39 39.00
C ILE A 600 32.61 -18.32 39.85
N LYS A 601 32.43 -18.31 41.18
CA LYS A 601 33.17 -19.23 42.08
C LYS A 601 32.86 -20.69 41.75
N TRP A 602 31.59 -21.03 41.54
CA TRP A 602 31.17 -22.37 41.14
C TRP A 602 31.86 -22.82 39.85
N TRP A 603 31.93 -21.93 38.84
CA TRP A 603 32.59 -22.25 37.57
C TRP A 603 34.06 -22.61 37.77
N TYR A 604 34.83 -21.79 38.49
CA TYR A 604 36.25 -22.07 38.70
C TYR A 604 36.51 -23.32 39.55
N MET A 605 35.61 -23.66 40.49
CA MET A 605 35.71 -24.89 41.28
C MET A 605 35.48 -26.17 40.44
N HIS A 606 34.62 -26.10 39.42
CA HIS A 606 34.21 -27.29 38.66
C HIS A 606 34.74 -27.34 37.23
N LYS A 607 35.47 -26.30 36.79
CA LYS A 607 36.06 -26.17 35.46
C LYS A 607 36.93 -27.37 35.05
N GLU A 608 37.69 -27.94 35.98
CA GLU A 608 38.57 -29.08 35.70
C GLU A 608 37.78 -30.37 35.47
N SER A 609 36.74 -30.61 36.28
CA SER A 609 35.83 -31.76 36.13
C SER A 609 35.01 -31.71 34.83
N LEU A 610 34.70 -30.50 34.34
CA LEU A 610 34.03 -30.28 33.07
C LEU A 610 34.99 -30.41 31.87
N ARG A 611 36.30 -30.22 32.07
CA ARG A 611 37.32 -30.37 31.01
C ARG A 611 37.87 -31.79 30.90
N SER A 612 37.80 -32.61 31.95
CA SER A 612 38.38 -33.96 31.98
C SER A 612 37.65 -35.01 31.11
N LYS A 613 36.50 -34.65 30.50
CA LYS A 613 35.76 -35.50 29.53
C LYS A 613 35.98 -35.11 28.06
N LEU A 614 36.76 -34.07 27.77
CA LEU A 614 37.20 -33.69 26.41
C LEU A 614 38.43 -34.48 25.98
#